data_AF-A0A8H4RBC1-F1
#
_entry.id   AF-A0A8H4RBC1-F1
#
_cell.length_a   1.000
_cell.length_b   1.000
_cell.length_c   1.000
_cell.angle_alpha   90.00
_cell.angle_beta   90.00
_cell.angle_gamma   90.00
#
_symmetry.space_group_name_H-M   'P 1'
#
loop_
_entity.id
_entity.type
_entity.pdbx_description
1 polymer ?
#
loop_
_entity_poly.entity_id
_entity_poly.type
_entity_poly.pdbx_seq_one_letter_code
_entity_poly.pdbx_strand_id
1 'polypeptide(L)'
;MATELKNRKLGGNNSSEESLAQDISAIPPLAIDDDEPMDDLEVDPEDDGASFELPPRTIAARTVFHQPRSDNDTMNSTRSLYDTDVVYLMIHGRRYCKDYYMPNDEEEQTRTQILHDVFLYLFDKKLTTVPLRDPQKILDIGTGTGEWAMAMGDEYPEAEVIGTDIAKIQPSAVPLNVFFEIDDAEEEGGWTWAEDEFDLIHFRSMAGAFKSWEYIYREAYRHLKPGGWIEVIDFDDHRTFLSYFPDDSGVKGWLADIGEASKISGRSRSSAHLEKKSLEDLGYIDVKTKSRTIPFGIWPEDPEAQQIGKHFLVAQLCGIEALCLRPLTETLGWDPVEVRRMCDIVTNGVRAIALDAEGAKGLGVKVKVLVGRKPGGDAEDENEDEDDDADQGDDADQDDDTDQDDTRMDVNGEETV
;
A
#
# COMPACT_ATOMS: atom_id res chain seq x y z
N MET A 1 -25.22 54.49 -30.44
CA MET A 1 -26.67 54.45 -30.78
C MET A 1 -27.28 53.40 -29.87
N ALA A 2 -27.93 53.83 -28.78
CA ALA A 2 -29.39 54.01 -28.75
C ALA A 2 -30.08 52.63 -28.65
N THR A 3 -30.90 52.25 -27.66
CA THR A 3 -31.66 52.98 -26.64
C THR A 3 -32.39 51.93 -25.79
N GLU A 4 -32.32 52.04 -24.45
CA GLU A 4 -33.36 51.77 -23.42
C GLU A 4 -34.20 50.45 -23.41
N LEU A 5 -34.94 49.99 -22.39
CA LEU A 5 -35.60 50.58 -21.21
C LEU A 5 -35.88 49.47 -20.16
N LYS A 6 -35.55 49.76 -18.90
CA LYS A 6 -36.36 49.69 -17.66
C LYS A 6 -37.33 48.52 -17.36
N ASN A 7 -37.11 48.00 -16.13
CA ASN A 7 -38.02 47.79 -14.99
C ASN A 7 -39.33 46.97 -15.15
N ARG A 8 -39.45 45.93 -14.31
CA ARG A 8 -40.64 45.70 -13.46
C ARG A 8 -40.31 44.88 -12.20
N LYS A 9 -40.64 45.44 -11.04
CA LYS A 9 -40.78 44.78 -9.72
C LYS A 9 -42.21 44.21 -9.58
N LEU A 10 -42.38 43.38 -8.54
CA LEU A 10 -43.59 42.79 -7.89
C LEU A 10 -43.65 41.27 -8.12
N GLY A 11 -43.75 40.35 -7.16
CA GLY A 11 -43.88 40.39 -5.70
C GLY A 11 -44.42 39.01 -5.23
N GLY A 12 -43.96 38.50 -4.08
CA GLY A 12 -44.61 37.52 -3.19
C GLY A 12 -44.69 36.04 -3.63
N ASN A 13 -44.04 35.12 -2.89
CA ASN A 13 -44.64 34.38 -1.76
C ASN A 13 -43.70 33.26 -1.25
N ASN A 14 -43.58 33.16 0.07
CA ASN A 14 -43.05 32.01 0.81
C ASN A 14 -43.94 30.78 0.61
N SER A 15 -43.32 29.59 0.46
CA SER A 15 -43.65 28.32 1.14
C SER A 15 -43.25 27.12 0.28
N SER A 16 -42.33 26.29 0.83
CA SER A 16 -42.17 24.83 0.66
C SER A 16 -40.70 24.38 0.63
N GLU A 17 -40.00 24.56 1.75
CA GLU A 17 -38.77 23.80 2.11
C GLU A 17 -39.12 22.56 2.97
N GLU A 18 -40.24 21.91 2.69
CA GLU A 18 -40.63 20.64 3.33
C GLU A 18 -41.30 19.73 2.29
N SER A 19 -40.52 18.97 1.48
CA SER A 19 -41.05 17.72 0.88
C SER A 19 -40.01 16.78 0.23
N LEU A 20 -38.76 16.69 0.71
CA LEU A 20 -37.80 15.68 0.19
C LEU A 20 -37.02 15.02 1.34
N ALA A 21 -37.77 14.52 2.32
CA ALA A 21 -37.33 13.41 3.17
C ALA A 21 -38.21 12.21 2.80
N GLN A 22 -37.70 11.32 1.95
CA GLN A 22 -38.34 10.03 1.71
C GLN A 22 -37.60 8.95 2.51
N ASP A 23 -38.43 8.23 3.25
CA ASP A 23 -38.15 7.22 4.26
C ASP A 23 -37.44 6.00 3.66
N ILE A 24 -36.21 5.72 4.10
CA ILE A 24 -35.37 4.60 3.62
C ILE A 24 -35.81 3.27 4.26
N SER A 25 -36.86 3.26 5.10
CA SER A 25 -37.33 2.08 5.81
C SER A 25 -38.30 1.18 5.03
N ALA A 26 -38.45 1.38 3.71
CA ALA A 26 -39.45 0.68 2.88
C ALA A 26 -38.86 -0.19 1.74
N ILE A 27 -37.56 -0.47 1.74
CA ILE A 27 -36.94 -1.39 0.78
C ILE A 27 -36.99 -2.81 1.38
N PRO A 28 -37.71 -3.78 0.77
CA PRO A 28 -37.70 -5.17 1.24
C PRO A 28 -36.33 -5.81 0.96
N PRO A 29 -35.86 -6.73 1.81
CA PRO A 29 -34.59 -7.42 1.60
C PRO A 29 -34.64 -8.31 0.35
N LEU A 30 -33.53 -8.34 -0.40
CA LEU A 30 -33.29 -9.29 -1.49
C LEU A 30 -33.32 -10.72 -0.94
N ALA A 31 -34.33 -11.49 -1.32
CA ALA A 31 -34.41 -12.91 -1.05
C ALA A 31 -33.38 -13.65 -1.94
N ILE A 32 -32.50 -14.41 -1.29
CA ILE A 32 -31.67 -15.43 -1.94
C ILE A 32 -32.54 -16.69 -1.93
N ASP A 33 -33.05 -17.09 -3.11
CA ASP A 33 -33.69 -18.39 -3.30
C ASP A 33 -32.58 -19.43 -3.47
N ASP A 34 -32.26 -20.14 -2.38
CA ASP A 34 -31.56 -21.42 -2.41
C ASP A 34 -32.61 -22.56 -2.45
N ASP A 35 -32.32 -23.55 -3.29
CA ASP A 35 -32.86 -24.91 -3.33
C ASP A 35 -34.33 -25.13 -3.73
N GLU A 36 -34.56 -25.48 -5.01
CA GLU A 36 -35.51 -26.56 -5.34
C GLU A 36 -34.93 -27.53 -6.39
N PRO A 37 -35.26 -28.84 -6.28
CA PRO A 37 -34.53 -29.94 -6.91
C PRO A 37 -34.89 -30.15 -8.38
N MET A 38 -33.92 -30.63 -9.17
CA MET A 38 -34.15 -31.11 -10.53
C MET A 38 -35.05 -32.36 -10.52
N ASP A 39 -36.32 -32.16 -10.89
CA ASP A 39 -37.23 -33.24 -11.29
C ASP A 39 -37.06 -33.58 -12.78
N ASP A 40 -37.22 -34.87 -13.05
CA ASP A 40 -37.00 -35.59 -14.29
C ASP A 40 -37.65 -34.97 -15.54
N LEU A 41 -36.86 -34.79 -16.61
CA LEU A 41 -37.38 -34.67 -17.97
C LEU A 41 -36.95 -35.87 -18.81
N GLU A 42 -37.97 -36.63 -19.23
CA GLU A 42 -37.91 -37.83 -20.04
C GLU A 42 -37.20 -37.58 -21.38
N VAL A 43 -36.33 -38.52 -21.76
CA VAL A 43 -35.62 -38.55 -23.05
C VAL A 43 -36.53 -39.19 -24.11
N ASP A 44 -36.86 -38.44 -25.16
CA ASP A 44 -37.43 -38.98 -26.40
C ASP A 44 -36.28 -39.34 -27.36
N PRO A 45 -36.11 -40.61 -27.80
CA PRO A 45 -35.00 -41.02 -28.64
C PRO A 45 -35.47 -41.13 -30.09
N GLU A 46 -35.19 -40.12 -30.93
CA GLU A 46 -35.02 -40.24 -32.39
C GLU A 46 -34.94 -38.84 -33.03
N ASP A 47 -33.74 -38.27 -33.16
CA ASP A 47 -33.38 -37.48 -34.34
C ASP A 47 -31.85 -37.43 -34.52
N ASP A 48 -31.44 -37.85 -35.70
CA ASP A 48 -30.12 -38.21 -36.16
C ASP A 48 -29.67 -37.23 -37.24
N GLY A 49 -28.78 -36.27 -36.91
CA GLY A 49 -28.14 -35.50 -37.97
C GLY A 49 -27.38 -34.24 -37.56
N ALA A 50 -26.08 -34.27 -37.82
CA ALA A 50 -25.13 -33.15 -37.93
C ALA A 50 -24.68 -32.45 -36.62
N SER A 51 -23.54 -32.91 -36.10
CA SER A 51 -22.72 -32.16 -35.15
C SER A 51 -22.15 -30.90 -35.80
N PHE A 52 -22.74 -29.74 -35.49
CA PHE A 52 -22.09 -28.44 -35.62
C PHE A 52 -21.39 -28.19 -34.28
N GLU A 53 -20.08 -28.46 -34.21
CA GLU A 53 -19.28 -28.12 -33.03
C GLU A 53 -19.21 -26.59 -32.91
N LEU A 54 -19.89 -26.06 -31.90
CA LEU A 54 -19.63 -24.71 -31.40
C LEU A 54 -18.22 -24.68 -30.80
N PRO A 55 -17.35 -23.72 -31.18
CA PRO A 55 -16.08 -23.58 -30.50
C PRO A 55 -16.33 -23.27 -29.02
N PRO A 56 -15.59 -23.90 -28.09
CA PRO A 56 -15.77 -23.62 -26.67
C PRO A 56 -15.48 -22.15 -26.41
N ARG A 57 -16.43 -21.49 -25.72
CA ARG A 57 -16.32 -20.11 -25.26
C ARG A 57 -15.03 -19.93 -24.46
N THR A 58 -14.16 -19.12 -25.03
CA THR A 58 -13.15 -18.25 -24.42
C THR A 58 -12.92 -18.40 -22.92
N ILE A 59 -11.91 -19.22 -22.61
CA ILE A 59 -10.80 -19.01 -21.67
C ILE A 59 -11.03 -17.86 -20.67
N ALA A 60 -11.39 -18.21 -19.43
CA ALA A 60 -11.01 -17.40 -18.28
C ALA A 60 -9.48 -17.36 -18.22
N ALA A 61 -8.90 -16.16 -18.14
CA ALA A 61 -7.48 -15.98 -17.92
C ALA A 61 -7.06 -16.86 -16.71
N ARG A 62 -6.09 -17.73 -16.96
CA ARG A 62 -5.54 -18.66 -15.98
C ARG A 62 -4.31 -17.94 -15.46
N THR A 63 -4.24 -17.57 -14.19
CA THR A 63 -2.98 -17.16 -13.57
C THR A 63 -1.96 -18.24 -13.87
N VAL A 64 -0.97 -17.91 -14.69
CA VAL A 64 0.14 -18.81 -14.97
C VAL A 64 1.10 -18.60 -13.82
N PHE A 65 0.97 -19.42 -12.77
CA PHE A 65 2.10 -19.65 -11.88
C PHE A 65 3.27 -20.10 -12.77
N HIS A 66 4.37 -19.35 -12.78
CA HIS A 66 5.49 -19.58 -13.66
C HIS A 66 5.91 -21.06 -13.60
N GLN A 67 5.79 -21.78 -14.72
CA GLN A 67 6.42 -23.09 -14.89
C GLN A 67 7.84 -22.88 -15.44
N PRO A 68 8.87 -23.58 -14.94
CA PRO A 68 10.24 -23.37 -15.39
C PRO A 68 10.43 -23.71 -16.88
N ARG A 69 11.32 -22.94 -17.50
CA ARG A 69 11.79 -23.02 -18.91
C ARG A 69 12.44 -24.40 -19.22
N SER A 70 12.36 -24.84 -20.48
CA SER A 70 12.47 -26.25 -20.94
C SER A 70 13.78 -27.04 -20.70
N ASP A 71 13.60 -28.34 -20.39
CA ASP A 71 14.26 -29.57 -20.85
C ASP A 71 15.81 -29.65 -20.95
N ASN A 72 16.55 -29.54 -19.84
CA ASN A 72 17.67 -30.47 -19.59
C ASN A 72 18.21 -30.56 -18.14
N ASP A 73 17.86 -29.64 -17.25
CA ASP A 73 18.40 -29.64 -15.87
C ASP A 73 17.37 -30.06 -14.81
N THR A 74 16.63 -31.13 -15.12
CA THR A 74 15.91 -31.92 -14.11
C THR A 74 16.94 -32.53 -13.16
N MET A 75 17.20 -31.92 -11.99
CA MET A 75 17.56 -32.59 -10.71
C MET A 75 18.09 -31.64 -9.61
N ASN A 76 17.57 -30.42 -9.43
CA ASN A 76 17.73 -29.70 -8.15
C ASN A 76 16.52 -28.78 -7.85
N SER A 77 15.48 -29.40 -7.28
CA SER A 77 14.41 -28.85 -6.43
C SER A 77 13.81 -27.47 -6.77
N THR A 78 12.78 -27.46 -7.61
CA THR A 78 11.77 -26.38 -7.67
C THR A 78 10.54 -26.87 -6.90
N ARG A 79 10.30 -26.34 -5.69
CA ARG A 79 9.11 -26.67 -4.93
C ARG A 79 7.97 -25.81 -5.45
N SER A 80 7.18 -26.34 -6.37
CA SER A 80 5.89 -25.76 -6.77
C SER A 80 5.04 -25.58 -5.50
N LEU A 81 4.82 -24.35 -5.03
CA LEU A 81 3.87 -24.10 -3.95
C LEU A 81 2.47 -24.19 -4.56
N TYR A 82 1.81 -25.33 -4.36
CA TYR A 82 0.40 -25.46 -4.69
C TYR A 82 -0.43 -24.62 -3.71
N ASP A 83 -1.69 -24.35 -4.03
CA ASP A 83 -2.66 -23.67 -3.14
C ASP A 83 -2.66 -24.24 -1.71
N THR A 84 -2.32 -25.52 -1.57
CA THR A 84 -2.23 -26.26 -0.32
C THR A 84 -0.95 -26.01 0.50
N ASP A 85 0.07 -25.37 -0.08
CA ASP A 85 1.35 -25.11 0.60
C ASP A 85 1.35 -23.78 1.38
N VAL A 86 0.40 -22.88 1.11
CA VAL A 86 0.24 -21.65 1.90
C VAL A 86 -0.57 -21.95 3.15
N VAL A 87 0.06 -21.78 4.31
CA VAL A 87 -0.61 -21.97 5.60
C VAL A 87 -1.11 -20.64 6.11
N TYR A 88 -2.43 -20.47 6.07
CA TYR A 88 -3.11 -19.34 6.70
C TYR A 88 -3.41 -19.61 8.18
N LEU A 89 -3.22 -18.57 9.00
CA LEU A 89 -3.47 -18.60 10.44
C LEU A 89 -4.72 -17.77 10.74
N MET A 90 -5.67 -18.35 11.47
CA MET A 90 -6.83 -17.62 11.99
C MET A 90 -6.53 -17.17 13.41
N ILE A 91 -6.28 -15.88 13.60
CA ILE A 91 -5.97 -15.28 14.90
C ILE A 91 -7.07 -14.28 15.24
N HIS A 92 -7.78 -14.54 16.33
CA HIS A 92 -8.87 -13.70 16.84
C HIS A 92 -9.94 -13.30 15.80
N GLY A 93 -10.19 -14.13 14.78
CA GLY A 93 -11.19 -13.88 13.73
C GLY A 93 -10.65 -13.20 12.47
N ARG A 94 -9.35 -12.89 12.43
CA ARG A 94 -8.66 -12.35 11.26
C ARG A 94 -7.75 -13.42 10.64
N ARG A 95 -7.52 -13.36 9.33
CA ARG A 95 -6.66 -14.31 8.59
C ARG A 95 -5.29 -13.71 8.37
N TYR A 96 -4.22 -14.45 8.63
CA TYR A 96 -2.83 -14.03 8.47
C TYR A 96 -2.02 -15.06 7.67
N CYS A 97 -0.90 -14.64 7.10
CA CYS A 97 0.09 -15.53 6.50
C CYS A 97 1.43 -15.44 7.25
N LYS A 98 2.05 -16.60 7.53
CA LYS A 98 3.34 -16.70 8.23
C LYS A 98 3.40 -15.82 9.49
N ASP A 99 4.51 -15.14 9.72
CA ASP A 99 4.75 -14.21 10.83
C ASP A 99 4.47 -12.75 10.46
N TYR A 100 3.84 -12.48 9.31
CA TYR A 100 3.47 -11.13 8.92
C TYR A 100 2.36 -10.56 9.82
N TYR A 101 2.53 -9.31 10.23
CA TYR A 101 1.70 -8.72 11.28
C TYR A 101 0.33 -8.24 10.80
N MET A 102 0.19 -7.94 9.51
CA MET A 102 -1.09 -7.54 8.93
C MET A 102 -1.90 -8.76 8.48
N PRO A 103 -3.23 -8.71 8.62
CA PRO A 103 -4.09 -9.74 8.07
C PRO A 103 -4.09 -9.71 6.53
N ASN A 104 -4.71 -10.72 5.92
CA ASN A 104 -4.91 -10.83 4.47
C ASN A 104 -6.34 -11.30 4.11
N ASP A 105 -7.29 -11.07 5.03
CA ASP A 105 -8.72 -11.31 4.83
C ASP A 105 -9.36 -10.27 3.90
N GLU A 106 -10.62 -10.49 3.52
CA GLU A 106 -11.34 -9.64 2.54
C GLU A 106 -11.46 -8.18 2.99
N GLU A 107 -11.59 -7.94 4.30
CA GLU A 107 -11.61 -6.59 4.87
C GLU A 107 -10.30 -5.85 4.58
N GLU A 108 -9.17 -6.51 4.80
CA GLU A 108 -7.84 -5.93 4.57
C GLU A 108 -7.55 -5.75 3.07
N GLN A 109 -7.95 -6.71 2.24
CA GLN A 109 -7.82 -6.59 0.78
C GLN A 109 -8.60 -5.38 0.23
N THR A 110 -9.84 -5.19 0.71
CA THR A 110 -10.65 -4.01 0.36
C THR A 110 -9.96 -2.72 0.80
N ARG A 111 -9.39 -2.71 2.01
CA ARG A 111 -8.64 -1.56 2.53
C ARG A 111 -7.42 -1.24 1.67
N THR A 112 -6.67 -2.24 1.21
CA THR A 112 -5.50 -2.04 0.35
C THR A 112 -5.87 -1.54 -1.05
N GLN A 113 -7.04 -1.89 -1.58
CA GLN A 113 -7.55 -1.33 -2.84
C GLN A 113 -7.84 0.18 -2.70
N ILE A 114 -8.47 0.60 -1.59
CA ILE A 114 -8.68 2.03 -1.30
C ILE A 114 -7.33 2.75 -1.20
N LEU A 115 -6.32 2.15 -0.55
CA LEU A 115 -4.98 2.72 -0.49
C LEU A 115 -4.31 2.82 -1.86
N HIS A 116 -4.50 1.85 -2.74
CA HIS A 116 -3.99 1.90 -4.11
C HIS A 116 -4.52 3.15 -4.85
N ASP A 117 -5.82 3.43 -4.76
CA ASP A 117 -6.43 4.63 -5.35
C ASP A 117 -5.89 5.94 -4.75
N VAL A 118 -5.64 5.95 -3.43
CA VAL A 118 -5.03 7.08 -2.73
C VAL A 118 -3.61 7.33 -3.23
N PHE A 119 -2.79 6.28 -3.41
CA PHE A 119 -1.44 6.40 -3.96
C PHE A 119 -1.46 6.87 -5.41
N LEU A 120 -2.34 6.33 -6.26
CA LEU A 120 -2.50 6.82 -7.62
C LEU A 120 -2.82 8.30 -7.64
N TYR A 121 -3.69 8.78 -6.77
CA TYR A 121 -3.94 10.21 -6.68
C TYR A 121 -2.71 11.01 -6.21
N LEU A 122 -2.03 10.54 -5.16
CA LEU A 122 -0.85 11.19 -4.60
C LEU A 122 0.28 11.39 -5.62
N PHE A 123 0.34 10.52 -6.62
CA PHE A 123 1.35 10.51 -7.68
C PHE A 123 0.79 10.88 -9.06
N ASP A 124 -0.28 11.67 -9.13
CA ASP A 124 -0.83 12.20 -10.39
C ASP A 124 -1.16 11.10 -11.43
N LYS A 125 -1.68 9.98 -10.92
CA LYS A 125 -2.01 8.75 -11.65
C LYS A 125 -0.81 8.01 -12.26
N LYS A 126 0.42 8.38 -11.91
CA LYS A 126 1.64 7.63 -12.25
C LYS A 126 1.83 6.47 -11.27
N LEU A 127 2.22 5.30 -11.79
CA LEU A 127 2.47 4.11 -10.99
C LEU A 127 3.87 4.10 -10.36
N THR A 128 4.82 4.82 -10.94
CA THR A 128 6.20 4.93 -10.47
C THR A 128 6.70 6.37 -10.59
N THR A 129 7.66 6.76 -9.75
CA THR A 129 8.33 8.06 -9.80
C THR A 129 9.68 8.02 -10.51
N VAL A 130 10.17 6.82 -10.86
CA VAL A 130 11.43 6.65 -11.60
C VAL A 130 11.20 6.78 -13.12
N PRO A 131 12.18 7.31 -13.87
CA PRO A 131 12.05 7.45 -15.32
C PRO A 131 12.25 6.10 -16.02
N LEU A 132 11.18 5.32 -16.19
CA LEU A 132 11.21 4.08 -16.97
C LEU A 132 11.04 4.35 -18.46
N ARG A 133 11.92 3.77 -19.28
CA ARG A 133 11.82 3.78 -20.74
C ARG A 133 11.87 2.35 -21.27
N ASP A 134 10.79 1.93 -21.91
CA ASP A 134 10.63 0.59 -22.50
C ASP A 134 11.14 -0.55 -21.60
N PRO A 135 10.71 -0.62 -20.32
CA PRO A 135 11.16 -1.67 -19.41
C PRO A 135 10.81 -3.05 -19.98
N GLN A 136 11.68 -4.03 -19.74
CA GLN A 136 11.50 -5.40 -20.22
C GLN A 136 11.05 -6.33 -19.09
N LYS A 137 11.51 -6.07 -17.86
CA LYS A 137 11.16 -6.86 -16.67
C LYS A 137 11.00 -5.98 -15.43
N ILE A 138 9.91 -6.18 -14.71
CA ILE A 138 9.56 -5.42 -13.50
C ILE A 138 9.21 -6.42 -12.38
N LEU A 139 9.71 -6.17 -11.18
CA LEU A 139 9.40 -6.96 -9.99
C LEU A 139 8.68 -6.09 -8.95
N ASP A 140 7.53 -6.55 -8.45
CA ASP A 140 6.76 -5.94 -7.37
C ASP A 140 6.77 -6.88 -6.16
N ILE A 141 7.50 -6.52 -5.10
CA ILE A 141 7.66 -7.36 -3.90
C ILE A 141 6.66 -6.95 -2.82
N GLY A 142 5.90 -7.94 -2.32
CA GLY A 142 4.78 -7.69 -1.44
C GLY A 142 3.59 -7.11 -2.21
N THR A 143 3.30 -7.70 -3.37
CA THR A 143 2.30 -7.18 -4.33
C THR A 143 0.87 -7.14 -3.76
N GLY A 144 0.60 -7.86 -2.66
CA GLY A 144 -0.71 -7.90 -2.02
C GLY A 144 -1.75 -8.47 -2.97
N THR A 145 -2.84 -7.73 -3.21
CA THR A 145 -3.88 -8.12 -4.19
C THR A 145 -3.42 -8.02 -5.65
N GLY A 146 -2.27 -7.41 -5.93
CA GLY A 146 -1.69 -7.33 -7.27
C GLY A 146 -2.12 -6.11 -8.09
N GLU A 147 -2.88 -5.16 -7.51
CA GLU A 147 -3.43 -4.00 -8.25
C GLU A 147 -2.33 -3.18 -8.94
N TRP A 148 -1.19 -2.96 -8.27
CA TRP A 148 -0.07 -2.21 -8.84
C TRP A 148 0.60 -2.96 -9.99
N ALA A 149 0.92 -4.24 -9.78
CA ALA A 149 1.53 -5.08 -10.81
C ALA A 149 0.63 -5.21 -12.06
N MET A 150 -0.69 -5.37 -11.88
CA MET A 150 -1.64 -5.41 -12.99
C MET A 150 -1.67 -4.09 -13.75
N ALA A 151 -1.72 -2.96 -13.05
CA ALA A 151 -1.71 -1.64 -13.68
C ALA A 151 -0.40 -1.37 -14.45
N MET A 152 0.74 -1.83 -13.93
CA MET A 152 2.03 -1.75 -14.65
C MET A 152 2.04 -2.64 -15.90
N GLY A 153 1.41 -3.81 -15.85
CA GLY A 153 1.27 -4.69 -17.01
C GLY A 153 0.42 -4.07 -18.11
N ASP A 154 -0.63 -3.33 -17.75
CA ASP A 154 -1.45 -2.56 -18.69
C ASP A 154 -0.70 -1.35 -19.27
N GLU A 155 0.11 -0.65 -18.46
CA GLU A 155 0.91 0.50 -18.90
C GLU A 155 2.08 0.09 -19.82
N TYR A 156 2.73 -1.04 -19.52
CA TYR A 156 3.86 -1.58 -20.26
C TYR A 156 3.57 -2.99 -20.79
N PRO A 157 2.77 -3.12 -21.87
CA PRO A 157 2.33 -4.42 -22.39
C PRO A 157 3.46 -5.32 -22.92
N GLU A 158 4.62 -4.74 -23.23
CA GLU A 158 5.81 -5.46 -23.69
C GLU A 158 6.74 -5.88 -22.54
N ALA A 159 6.51 -5.38 -21.32
CA ALA A 159 7.26 -5.76 -20.12
C ALA A 159 6.67 -7.01 -19.46
N GLU A 160 7.53 -7.91 -18.97
CA GLU A 160 7.15 -8.99 -18.06
C GLU A 160 7.08 -8.42 -16.64
N VAL A 161 5.89 -8.39 -16.02
CA VAL A 161 5.69 -7.90 -14.65
C VAL A 161 5.49 -9.09 -13.72
N ILE A 162 6.35 -9.23 -12.73
CA ILE A 162 6.28 -10.29 -11.72
C ILE A 162 5.89 -9.66 -10.38
N GLY A 163 4.78 -10.10 -9.80
CA GLY A 163 4.39 -9.75 -8.44
C GLY A 163 4.64 -10.92 -7.49
N THR A 164 5.36 -10.69 -6.40
CA THR A 164 5.61 -11.70 -5.37
C THR A 164 4.89 -11.36 -4.07
N ASP A 165 4.32 -12.37 -3.41
CA ASP A 165 3.74 -12.21 -2.08
C ASP A 165 3.78 -13.53 -1.31
N ILE A 166 3.86 -13.46 0.02
CA ILE A 166 3.77 -14.65 0.88
C ILE A 166 2.36 -15.26 0.88
N ALA A 167 1.34 -14.50 0.49
CA ALA A 167 -0.05 -14.90 0.45
C ALA A 167 -0.57 -14.99 -0.98
N LYS A 168 -1.39 -16.01 -1.24
CA LYS A 168 -2.10 -16.17 -2.50
C LYS A 168 -3.47 -15.50 -2.41
N ILE A 169 -3.51 -14.20 -2.67
CA ILE A 169 -4.72 -13.35 -2.60
C ILE A 169 -4.96 -12.57 -3.91
N GLN A 170 -4.20 -12.87 -4.96
CA GLN A 170 -4.26 -12.21 -6.27
C GLN A 170 -5.37 -12.81 -7.14
N PRO A 171 -5.98 -12.04 -8.04
CA PRO A 171 -7.06 -12.52 -8.88
C PRO A 171 -6.59 -13.54 -9.93
N SER A 172 -7.53 -14.36 -10.40
CA SER A 172 -7.26 -15.30 -11.48
C SER A 172 -7.14 -14.63 -12.86
N ALA A 173 -7.90 -13.55 -13.04
CA ALA A 173 -7.96 -12.81 -14.30
C ALA A 173 -7.01 -11.61 -14.25
N VAL A 174 -5.90 -11.71 -14.99
CA VAL A 174 -4.78 -10.77 -14.99
C VAL A 174 -4.32 -10.49 -16.42
N PRO A 175 -3.60 -9.38 -16.69
CA PRO A 175 -2.96 -9.15 -17.99
C PRO A 175 -2.01 -10.30 -18.39
N LEU A 176 -1.83 -10.54 -19.69
CA LEU A 176 -1.07 -11.69 -20.20
C LEU A 176 0.43 -11.65 -19.87
N ASN A 177 0.94 -10.46 -19.58
CA ASN A 177 2.33 -10.17 -19.23
C ASN A 177 2.56 -10.04 -17.71
N VAL A 178 1.53 -10.30 -16.89
CA VAL A 178 1.60 -10.22 -15.43
C VAL A 178 1.59 -11.63 -14.83
N PHE A 179 2.56 -11.89 -13.97
CA PHE A 179 2.78 -13.19 -13.33
C PHE A 179 2.81 -13.01 -11.81
N PHE A 180 2.13 -13.89 -11.08
CA PHE A 180 2.14 -13.88 -9.62
C PHE A 180 2.81 -15.12 -9.06
N GLU A 181 3.71 -14.92 -8.11
CA GLU A 181 4.48 -15.97 -7.46
C GLU A 181 4.30 -15.89 -5.93
N ILE A 182 4.11 -17.05 -5.32
CA ILE A 182 4.11 -17.14 -3.86
C ILE A 182 5.55 -17.25 -3.43
N ASP A 183 6.08 -16.19 -2.85
CA ASP A 183 7.50 -16.11 -2.49
C ASP A 183 7.72 -15.24 -1.25
N ASP A 184 8.75 -15.59 -0.50
CA ASP A 184 9.17 -14.87 0.70
C ASP A 184 10.50 -14.20 0.44
N ALA A 185 10.46 -12.90 0.14
CA ALA A 185 11.65 -12.14 -0.20
C ALA A 185 12.72 -12.12 0.91
N GLU A 186 12.38 -12.48 2.15
CA GLU A 186 13.32 -12.59 3.27
C GLU A 186 13.97 -13.98 3.37
N GLU A 187 13.51 -14.98 2.61
CA GLU A 187 14.13 -16.30 2.58
C GLU A 187 15.58 -16.19 2.06
N GLU A 188 16.54 -16.67 2.86
CA GLU A 188 17.96 -16.60 2.53
C GLU A 188 18.24 -17.41 1.25
N GLY A 189 18.70 -16.74 0.20
CA GLY A 189 18.88 -17.36 -1.11
C GLY A 189 17.57 -17.67 -1.84
N GLY A 190 16.43 -17.13 -1.39
CA GLY A 190 15.12 -17.27 -2.02
C GLY A 190 14.99 -16.54 -3.35
N TRP A 191 15.83 -15.52 -3.58
CA TRP A 191 15.89 -14.81 -4.85
C TRP A 191 16.60 -15.66 -5.91
N THR A 192 15.80 -16.46 -6.62
CA THR A 192 16.27 -17.47 -7.60
C THR A 192 16.40 -16.93 -9.03
N TRP A 193 16.10 -15.65 -9.24
CA TRP A 193 16.31 -14.96 -10.51
C TRP A 193 17.81 -14.81 -10.84
N ALA A 194 18.10 -14.55 -12.12
CA ALA A 194 19.45 -14.25 -12.56
C ALA A 194 19.90 -12.86 -12.03
N GLU A 195 21.21 -12.68 -11.88
CA GLU A 195 21.76 -11.34 -11.70
C GLU A 195 21.46 -10.48 -12.93
N ASP A 196 21.29 -9.16 -12.72
CA ASP A 196 21.00 -8.21 -13.80
C ASP A 196 19.74 -8.55 -14.63
N GLU A 197 18.65 -8.96 -13.98
CA GLU A 197 17.42 -9.39 -14.64
C GLU A 197 16.34 -8.30 -14.74
N PHE A 198 16.20 -7.42 -13.75
CA PHE A 198 15.09 -6.47 -13.64
C PHE A 198 15.45 -5.03 -13.99
N ASP A 199 14.55 -4.32 -14.67
CA ASP A 199 14.67 -2.89 -14.95
C ASP A 199 14.13 -2.03 -13.79
N LEU A 200 13.11 -2.55 -13.08
CA LEU A 200 12.56 -1.96 -11.85
C LEU A 200 12.29 -3.05 -10.80
N ILE A 201 12.66 -2.77 -9.56
CA ILE A 201 12.18 -3.50 -8.38
C ILE A 201 11.45 -2.52 -7.46
N HIS A 202 10.17 -2.78 -7.22
CA HIS A 202 9.26 -1.91 -6.50
C HIS A 202 8.80 -2.53 -5.17
N PHE A 203 8.66 -1.67 -4.16
CA PHE A 203 8.11 -2.00 -2.84
C PHE A 203 7.16 -0.89 -2.41
N ARG A 204 5.98 -1.24 -1.88
CA ARG A 204 5.04 -0.24 -1.34
C ARG A 204 4.34 -0.70 -0.08
N SER A 205 4.33 0.15 0.95
CA SER A 205 3.71 -0.13 2.25
C SER A 205 4.26 -1.38 2.94
N MET A 206 5.59 -1.50 2.99
CA MET A 206 6.32 -2.69 3.46
C MET A 206 6.95 -2.51 4.86
N ALA A 207 6.63 -1.43 5.57
CA ALA A 207 7.10 -1.20 6.93
C ALA A 207 6.68 -2.38 7.85
N GLY A 208 7.65 -2.97 8.54
CA GLY A 208 7.46 -4.16 9.37
C GLY A 208 7.33 -5.47 8.59
N ALA A 209 7.47 -5.47 7.27
CA ALA A 209 7.49 -6.70 6.48
C ALA A 209 8.79 -7.49 6.64
N PHE A 210 9.92 -6.80 6.85
CA PHE A 210 11.26 -7.41 6.90
C PHE A 210 11.95 -7.16 8.25
N LYS A 211 12.78 -8.11 8.69
CA LYS A 211 13.74 -7.97 9.79
C LYS A 211 15.01 -7.27 9.33
N SER A 212 15.40 -7.46 8.06
CA SER A 212 16.59 -6.82 7.48
C SER A 212 16.31 -6.20 6.12
N TRP A 213 16.03 -4.90 6.13
CA TRP A 213 15.97 -4.11 4.89
C TRP A 213 17.30 -4.08 4.14
N GLU A 214 18.43 -4.13 4.86
CA GLU A 214 19.77 -4.19 4.25
C GLU A 214 19.93 -5.44 3.36
N TYR A 215 19.44 -6.60 3.82
CA TYR A 215 19.44 -7.83 3.02
C TYR A 215 18.58 -7.67 1.76
N ILE A 216 17.36 -7.13 1.92
CA ILE A 216 16.42 -6.92 0.81
C ILE A 216 17.00 -5.95 -0.24
N TYR A 217 17.59 -4.84 0.19
CA TYR A 217 18.23 -3.89 -0.73
C TYR A 217 19.47 -4.48 -1.41
N ARG A 218 20.23 -5.34 -0.72
CA ARG A 218 21.37 -6.02 -1.33
C ARG A 218 20.94 -7.02 -2.40
N GLU A 219 19.88 -7.80 -2.14
CA GLU A 219 19.33 -8.71 -3.14
C GLU A 219 18.71 -7.93 -4.31
N ALA A 220 17.97 -6.85 -4.04
CA ALA A 220 17.48 -5.97 -5.10
C ALA A 220 18.62 -5.44 -5.98
N TYR A 221 19.72 -4.97 -5.38
CA TYR A 221 20.89 -4.49 -6.11
C TYR A 221 21.49 -5.58 -7.00
N ARG A 222 21.58 -6.82 -6.50
CA ARG A 222 22.13 -7.97 -7.25
C ARG A 222 21.31 -8.27 -8.51
N HIS A 223 19.98 -8.19 -8.45
CA HIS A 223 19.10 -8.58 -9.55
C HIS A 223 18.65 -7.42 -10.44
N LEU A 224 18.88 -6.17 -10.06
CA LEU A 224 18.70 -5.04 -10.96
C LEU A 224 19.74 -5.09 -12.08
N LYS A 225 19.33 -4.80 -13.30
CA LYS A 225 20.22 -4.53 -14.43
C LYS A 225 21.09 -3.30 -14.14
N PRO A 226 22.27 -3.18 -14.78
CA PRO A 226 22.98 -1.91 -14.83
C PRO A 226 22.05 -0.82 -15.38
N GLY A 227 21.81 0.23 -14.60
CA GLY A 227 20.90 1.32 -14.94
C GLY A 227 19.46 1.11 -14.47
N GLY A 228 19.12 -0.07 -13.94
CA GLY A 228 17.81 -0.35 -13.35
C GLY A 228 17.59 0.34 -12.01
N TRP A 229 16.32 0.48 -11.63
CA TRP A 229 15.89 1.27 -10.48
C TRP A 229 15.31 0.41 -9.36
N ILE A 230 15.58 0.80 -8.12
CA ILE A 230 14.76 0.42 -6.96
C ILE A 230 13.86 1.60 -6.59
N GLU A 231 12.60 1.30 -6.26
CA GLU A 231 11.66 2.27 -5.71
C GLU A 231 10.97 1.69 -4.46
N VAL A 232 11.01 2.44 -3.36
CA VAL A 232 10.40 2.07 -2.09
C VAL A 232 9.49 3.21 -1.63
N ILE A 233 8.20 2.93 -1.50
CA ILE A 233 7.17 3.90 -1.10
C ILE A 233 6.57 3.46 0.23
N ASP A 234 6.75 4.26 1.28
CA ASP A 234 6.24 3.90 2.61
C ASP A 234 5.84 5.12 3.43
N PHE A 235 5.09 4.90 4.50
CA PHE A 235 4.69 5.98 5.42
C PHE A 235 5.87 6.44 6.30
N ASP A 236 5.83 7.70 6.73
CA ASP A 236 6.77 8.23 7.72
C ASP A 236 6.43 7.78 9.16
N ASP A 237 7.17 8.29 10.15
CA ASP A 237 6.94 7.98 11.57
C ASP A 237 5.71 8.70 12.17
N HIS A 238 4.77 9.16 11.34
CA HIS A 238 3.49 9.76 11.74
C HIS A 238 3.60 10.99 12.65
N ARG A 239 4.74 11.70 12.66
CA ARG A 239 5.00 12.83 13.56
C ARG A 239 3.96 13.93 13.44
N THR A 240 3.66 14.34 12.20
CA THR A 240 2.64 15.35 11.90
C THR A 240 1.24 14.87 12.29
N PHE A 241 0.90 13.61 12.05
CA PHE A 241 -0.40 13.06 12.46
C PHE A 241 -0.57 13.10 13.98
N LEU A 242 0.46 12.68 14.72
CA LEU A 242 0.45 12.63 16.17
C LEU A 242 0.38 14.00 16.84
N SER A 243 0.86 15.07 16.20
CA SER A 243 0.81 16.43 16.78
C SER A 243 -0.60 16.98 16.95
N TYR A 244 -1.60 16.39 16.27
CA TYR A 244 -3.01 16.79 16.41
C TYR A 244 -3.71 16.15 17.61
N PHE A 245 -3.03 15.26 18.34
CA PHE A 245 -3.60 14.59 19.49
C PHE A 245 -2.88 15.02 20.79
N PRO A 246 -3.61 15.14 21.91
CA PRO A 246 -3.01 15.32 23.23
C PRO A 246 -2.03 14.19 23.59
N ASP A 247 -1.04 14.50 24.43
CA ASP A 247 -0.02 13.53 24.86
C ASP A 247 -0.60 12.32 25.61
N ASP A 248 -1.68 12.51 26.35
CA ASP A 248 -2.41 11.48 27.08
C ASP A 248 -3.53 10.80 26.25
N SER A 249 -3.57 11.07 24.94
CA SER A 249 -4.56 10.46 24.06
C SER A 249 -4.31 8.96 23.86
N GLY A 250 -5.40 8.20 23.73
CA GLY A 250 -5.32 6.78 23.37
C GLY A 250 -4.63 6.51 22.03
N VAL A 251 -4.58 7.50 21.12
CA VAL A 251 -3.93 7.40 19.81
C VAL A 251 -2.40 7.33 19.95
N LYS A 252 -1.80 8.19 20.78
CA LYS A 252 -0.35 8.15 21.03
C LYS A 252 0.08 6.89 21.78
N GLY A 253 -0.69 6.49 22.79
CA GLY A 253 -0.46 5.23 23.50
C GLY A 253 -0.51 4.02 22.55
N TRP A 254 -1.55 3.95 21.72
CA TRP A 254 -1.72 2.89 20.72
C TRP A 254 -0.53 2.78 19.75
N LEU A 255 -0.05 3.90 19.19
CA LEU A 255 1.13 3.89 18.31
C LEU A 255 2.43 3.53 19.05
N ALA A 256 2.56 3.94 20.32
CA ALA A 256 3.70 3.56 21.15
C ALA A 256 3.72 2.05 21.44
N ASP A 257 2.58 1.44 21.77
CA ASP A 257 2.47 0.00 22.03
C ASP A 257 2.74 -0.82 20.76
N ILE A 258 2.22 -0.36 19.61
CA ILE A 258 2.55 -0.87 18.27
C ILE A 258 4.08 -0.83 18.03
N GLY A 259 4.72 0.29 18.36
CA GLY A 259 6.16 0.48 18.19
C GLY A 259 7.01 -0.38 19.13
N GLU A 260 6.51 -0.67 20.34
CA GLU A 260 7.17 -1.60 21.25
C GLU A 260 7.05 -3.05 20.75
N ALA A 261 5.87 -3.45 20.30
CA ALA A 261 5.66 -4.77 19.73
C ALA A 261 6.55 -5.02 18.49
N SER A 262 6.75 -4.02 17.63
CA SER A 262 7.62 -4.15 16.45
C SER A 262 9.11 -4.26 16.81
N LYS A 263 9.56 -3.59 17.87
CA LYS A 263 10.94 -3.76 18.39
C LYS A 263 11.17 -5.17 18.91
N ILE A 264 10.22 -5.72 19.67
CA ILE A 264 10.32 -7.07 20.23
C ILE A 264 10.30 -8.14 19.12
N SER A 265 9.49 -7.95 18.08
CA SER A 265 9.44 -8.89 16.94
C SER A 265 10.69 -8.83 16.05
N GLY A 266 11.49 -7.76 16.17
CA GLY A 266 12.64 -7.49 15.30
C GLY A 266 12.25 -7.02 13.89
N ARG A 267 10.96 -6.77 13.62
CA ARG A 267 10.45 -6.26 12.35
C ARG A 267 10.09 -4.80 12.52
N SER A 268 11.09 -3.91 12.38
CA SER A 268 10.90 -2.48 12.62
C SER A 268 9.84 -1.87 11.71
N ARG A 269 9.02 -0.98 12.28
CA ARG A 269 8.01 -0.17 11.58
C ARG A 269 8.36 1.31 11.52
N SER A 270 9.61 1.65 11.83
CA SER A 270 10.14 3.01 11.67
C SER A 270 10.42 3.35 10.21
N SER A 271 10.55 4.63 9.88
CA SER A 271 10.94 5.11 8.54
C SER A 271 12.45 5.03 8.23
N ALA A 272 13.27 4.44 9.11
CA ALA A 272 14.73 4.36 8.96
C ALA A 272 15.20 3.67 7.66
N HIS A 273 14.44 2.70 7.13
CA HIS A 273 14.78 2.06 5.84
C HIS A 273 14.68 3.01 4.65
N LEU A 274 13.97 4.13 4.79
CA LEU A 274 13.78 5.15 3.76
C LEU A 274 14.89 6.21 3.72
N GLU A 275 15.90 6.08 4.59
CA GLU A 275 17.09 6.92 4.57
C GLU A 275 17.95 6.62 3.34
N LYS A 276 18.43 7.66 2.65
CA LYS A 276 19.29 7.53 1.45
C LYS A 276 20.49 6.62 1.68
N LYS A 277 21.10 6.74 2.86
CA LYS A 277 22.27 5.98 3.26
C LYS A 277 22.06 4.47 3.14
N SER A 278 20.84 3.99 3.38
CA SER A 278 20.47 2.57 3.24
C SER A 278 20.71 2.01 1.84
N LEU A 279 20.63 2.85 0.80
CA LEU A 279 20.98 2.48 -0.58
C LEU A 279 22.41 2.89 -0.94
N GLU A 280 22.87 4.08 -0.52
CA GLU A 280 24.22 4.57 -0.85
C GLU A 280 25.32 3.63 -0.33
N ASP A 281 25.16 3.09 0.88
CA ASP A 281 26.13 2.16 1.49
C ASP A 281 26.24 0.83 0.70
N LEU A 282 25.23 0.49 -0.11
CA LEU A 282 25.19 -0.70 -0.97
C LEU A 282 25.67 -0.42 -2.41
N GLY A 283 26.00 0.83 -2.74
CA GLY A 283 26.55 1.22 -4.04
C GLY A 283 25.52 1.68 -5.08
N TYR A 284 24.26 1.89 -4.68
CA TYR A 284 23.30 2.60 -5.52
C TYR A 284 23.76 4.04 -5.78
N ILE A 285 23.45 4.54 -6.97
CA ILE A 285 23.69 5.93 -7.39
C ILE A 285 22.35 6.66 -7.62
N ASP A 286 22.42 7.96 -7.85
CA ASP A 286 21.24 8.80 -8.12
C ASP A 286 20.17 8.71 -7.01
N VAL A 287 20.60 8.48 -5.76
CA VAL A 287 19.72 8.21 -4.63
C VAL A 287 18.95 9.47 -4.21
N LYS A 288 17.63 9.38 -4.26
CA LYS A 288 16.71 10.47 -3.90
C LYS A 288 15.67 9.98 -2.92
N THR A 289 15.33 10.85 -1.97
CA THR A 289 14.19 10.67 -1.07
C THR A 289 13.30 11.88 -1.24
N LYS A 290 12.04 11.69 -1.65
CA LYS A 290 11.03 12.74 -1.72
C LYS A 290 9.91 12.41 -0.74
N SER A 291 9.28 13.44 -0.17
CA SER A 291 8.08 13.28 0.65
C SER A 291 6.87 13.85 -0.06
N ARG A 292 5.72 13.18 0.07
CA ARG A 292 4.41 13.67 -0.34
C ARG A 292 3.45 13.55 0.84
N THR A 293 2.51 14.47 0.97
CA THR A 293 1.56 14.46 2.09
C THR A 293 0.18 14.07 1.58
N ILE A 294 -0.37 12.98 2.11
CA ILE A 294 -1.77 12.63 1.88
C ILE A 294 -2.60 13.45 2.87
N PRO A 295 -3.56 14.28 2.40
CA PRO A 295 -4.48 14.97 3.31
C PRO A 295 -5.29 13.93 4.09
N PHE A 296 -5.59 14.22 5.35
CA PHE A 296 -6.32 13.28 6.21
C PHE A 296 -7.60 13.94 6.72
N GLY A 297 -8.75 13.38 6.33
CA GLY A 297 -10.06 13.90 6.73
C GLY A 297 -10.67 14.87 5.71
N ILE A 298 -11.53 15.76 6.19
CA ILE A 298 -12.40 16.60 5.33
C ILE A 298 -11.97 18.07 5.24
N TRP A 299 -10.84 18.44 5.83
CA TRP A 299 -10.37 19.82 5.91
C TRP A 299 -9.95 20.45 4.57
N PRO A 300 -9.49 19.72 3.51
CA PRO A 300 -9.13 20.37 2.27
C PRO A 300 -10.33 21.09 1.65
N GLU A 301 -10.10 22.30 1.14
CA GLU A 301 -11.11 23.09 0.42
C GLU A 301 -11.25 22.61 -1.04
N ASP A 302 -10.15 22.16 -1.64
CA ASP A 302 -10.17 21.56 -2.96
C ASP A 302 -10.99 20.26 -2.97
N PRO A 303 -12.00 20.11 -3.85
CA PRO A 303 -12.87 18.94 -3.85
C PRO A 303 -12.15 17.61 -4.08
N GLU A 304 -11.08 17.60 -4.87
CA GLU A 304 -10.32 16.39 -5.20
C GLU A 304 -9.45 15.96 -4.01
N ALA A 305 -8.69 16.90 -3.44
CA ALA A 305 -7.91 16.67 -2.23
C ALA A 305 -8.82 16.26 -1.05
N GLN A 306 -10.01 16.84 -0.94
CA GLN A 306 -10.98 16.47 0.09
C GLN A 306 -11.53 15.05 -0.12
N GLN A 307 -11.82 14.66 -1.36
CA GLN A 307 -12.28 13.31 -1.66
C GLN A 307 -11.24 12.26 -1.27
N ILE A 308 -9.97 12.55 -1.57
CA ILE A 308 -8.87 11.65 -1.26
C ILE A 308 -8.60 11.62 0.24
N GLY A 309 -8.70 12.77 0.92
CA GLY A 309 -8.63 12.80 2.38
C GLY A 309 -9.72 11.97 3.07
N LYS A 310 -10.91 11.88 2.47
CA LYS A 310 -11.98 10.98 2.93
C LYS A 310 -11.65 9.51 2.67
N HIS A 311 -11.19 9.17 1.47
CA HIS A 311 -10.80 7.79 1.14
C HIS A 311 -9.66 7.30 2.06
N PHE A 312 -8.65 8.13 2.26
CA PHE A 312 -7.55 7.83 3.15
C PHE A 312 -8.00 7.70 4.60
N LEU A 313 -8.87 8.60 5.10
CA LEU A 313 -9.48 8.46 6.42
C LEU A 313 -10.19 7.11 6.58
N VAL A 314 -11.01 6.69 5.61
CA VAL A 314 -11.70 5.39 5.65
C VAL A 314 -10.68 4.25 5.71
N ALA A 315 -9.68 4.25 4.84
CA ALA A 315 -8.64 3.22 4.83
C ALA A 315 -7.87 3.14 6.16
N GLN A 316 -7.63 4.28 6.81
CA GLN A 316 -6.94 4.33 8.10
C GLN A 316 -7.83 3.84 9.25
N LEU A 317 -9.10 4.25 9.29
CA LEU A 317 -10.05 3.76 10.30
C LEU A 317 -10.28 2.25 10.20
N CYS A 318 -10.38 1.70 8.99
CA CYS A 318 -10.46 0.25 8.76
C CYS A 318 -9.17 -0.49 9.16
N GLY A 319 -8.02 0.20 9.14
CA GLY A 319 -6.71 -0.39 9.42
C GLY A 319 -6.33 -0.44 10.90
N ILE A 320 -7.03 0.28 11.79
CA ILE A 320 -6.64 0.41 13.20
C ILE A 320 -6.54 -0.96 13.89
N GLU A 321 -7.55 -1.83 13.72
CA GLU A 321 -7.50 -3.19 14.29
C GLU A 321 -6.44 -4.03 13.60
N ALA A 322 -6.36 -3.99 12.27
CA ALA A 322 -5.39 -4.76 11.48
C ALA A 322 -3.93 -4.50 11.89
N LEU A 323 -3.58 -3.23 12.15
CA LEU A 323 -2.24 -2.78 12.53
C LEU A 323 -1.78 -3.26 13.91
N CYS A 324 -2.71 -3.57 14.81
CA CYS A 324 -2.39 -3.78 16.23
C CYS A 324 -2.87 -5.10 16.81
N LEU A 325 -3.90 -5.74 16.25
CA LEU A 325 -4.51 -6.93 16.86
C LEU A 325 -3.47 -8.02 17.11
N ARG A 326 -2.77 -8.47 16.07
CA ARG A 326 -1.76 -9.53 16.19
C ARG A 326 -0.52 -9.08 16.99
N PRO A 327 0.10 -7.91 16.71
CA PRO A 327 1.24 -7.44 17.52
C PRO A 327 0.95 -7.38 19.02
N LEU A 328 -0.19 -6.80 19.41
CA LEU A 328 -0.49 -6.60 20.82
C LEU A 328 -0.87 -7.90 21.53
N THR A 329 -1.60 -8.81 20.87
CA THR A 329 -2.00 -10.08 21.51
C THR A 329 -0.86 -11.10 21.52
N GLU A 330 -0.14 -11.29 20.42
CA GLU A 330 0.92 -12.32 20.32
C GLU A 330 2.26 -11.85 20.90
N THR A 331 2.60 -10.55 20.78
CA THR A 331 3.91 -10.04 21.23
C THR A 331 3.84 -9.45 22.63
N LEU A 332 2.82 -8.64 22.92
CA LEU A 332 2.67 -7.99 24.24
C LEU A 332 1.72 -8.75 25.19
N GLY A 333 1.05 -9.79 24.73
CA GLY A 333 0.18 -10.62 25.56
C GLY A 333 -1.12 -9.93 26.01
N TRP A 334 -1.58 -8.91 25.29
CA TRP A 334 -2.82 -8.22 25.60
C TRP A 334 -4.03 -9.12 25.38
N ASP A 335 -5.09 -8.89 26.15
CA ASP A 335 -6.37 -9.54 25.92
C ASP A 335 -7.01 -8.98 24.64
N PRO A 336 -7.50 -9.83 23.70
CA PRO A 336 -8.06 -9.36 22.44
C PRO A 336 -9.32 -8.49 22.60
N VAL A 337 -10.08 -8.63 23.68
CA VAL A 337 -11.23 -7.75 23.98
C VAL A 337 -10.73 -6.36 24.36
N GLU A 338 -9.64 -6.29 25.12
CA GLU A 338 -9.02 -5.01 25.49
C GLU A 338 -8.40 -4.30 24.28
N VAL A 339 -7.75 -5.05 23.38
CA VAL A 339 -7.23 -4.48 22.12
C VAL A 339 -8.36 -3.86 21.30
N ARG A 340 -9.49 -4.55 21.13
CA ARG A 340 -10.66 -4.00 20.41
C ARG A 340 -11.25 -2.77 21.08
N ARG A 341 -11.34 -2.78 22.42
CA ARG A 341 -11.79 -1.61 23.18
C ARG A 341 -10.88 -0.41 22.94
N MET A 342 -9.57 -0.63 22.86
CA MET A 342 -8.63 0.42 22.47
C MET A 342 -8.83 0.86 21.01
N CYS A 343 -9.03 -0.06 20.07
CA CYS A 343 -9.34 0.26 18.67
C CYS A 343 -10.55 1.19 18.57
N ASP A 344 -11.61 0.95 19.36
CA ASP A 344 -12.78 1.83 19.40
C ASP A 344 -12.44 3.25 19.91
N ILE A 345 -11.61 3.35 20.95
CA ILE A 345 -11.15 4.63 21.50
C ILE A 345 -10.35 5.39 20.45
N VAL A 346 -9.37 4.73 19.81
CA VAL A 346 -8.52 5.32 18.77
C VAL A 346 -9.36 5.74 17.57
N THR A 347 -10.23 4.86 17.07
CA THR A 347 -11.13 5.13 15.94
C THR A 347 -11.98 6.37 16.20
N ASN A 348 -12.56 6.48 17.40
CA ASN A 348 -13.37 7.65 17.76
C ASN A 348 -12.53 8.92 17.92
N GLY A 349 -11.32 8.82 18.48
CA GLY A 349 -10.39 9.96 18.60
C GLY A 349 -9.96 10.49 17.23
N VAL A 350 -9.52 9.60 16.35
CA VAL A 350 -9.11 9.93 14.97
C VAL A 350 -10.27 10.54 14.19
N ARG A 351 -11.46 9.93 14.28
CA ARG A 351 -12.68 10.44 13.62
C ARG A 351 -13.08 11.82 14.13
N ALA A 352 -12.99 12.07 15.44
CA ALA A 352 -13.37 13.35 16.03
C ALA A 352 -12.51 14.51 15.49
N ILE A 353 -11.20 14.30 15.37
CA ILE A 353 -10.30 15.29 14.76
C ILE A 353 -10.58 15.41 13.26
N ALA A 354 -10.57 14.30 12.52
CA ALA A 354 -10.65 14.33 11.06
C ALA A 354 -11.97 14.89 10.49
N LEU A 355 -13.04 14.88 11.29
CA LEU A 355 -14.35 15.47 10.94
C LEU A 355 -14.51 16.92 11.42
N ASP A 356 -13.60 17.45 12.23
CA ASP A 356 -13.52 18.86 12.55
C ASP A 356 -12.65 19.56 11.49
N ALA A 357 -13.28 20.10 10.45
CA ALA A 357 -12.56 20.71 9.33
C ALA A 357 -11.61 21.85 9.74
N GLU A 358 -11.94 22.60 10.80
CA GLU A 358 -11.07 23.68 11.29
C GLU A 358 -9.93 23.11 12.14
N GLY A 359 -10.24 22.18 13.06
CA GLY A 359 -9.26 21.52 13.92
C GLY A 359 -8.28 20.62 13.17
N ALA A 360 -8.70 20.01 12.05
CA ALA A 360 -7.88 19.16 11.21
C ALA A 360 -7.12 19.92 10.11
N LYS A 361 -7.18 21.26 10.06
CA LYS A 361 -6.51 22.02 9.01
C LYS A 361 -5.01 21.69 8.97
N GLY A 362 -4.52 21.29 7.80
CA GLY A 362 -3.14 20.84 7.59
C GLY A 362 -2.83 19.41 8.04
N LEU A 363 -3.80 18.68 8.59
CA LEU A 363 -3.61 17.30 9.02
C LEU A 363 -3.34 16.41 7.80
N GLY A 364 -2.19 15.75 7.82
CA GLY A 364 -1.81 14.83 6.78
C GLY A 364 -0.85 13.78 7.29
N VAL A 365 -0.69 12.73 6.49
CA VAL A 365 0.32 11.69 6.72
C VAL A 365 1.34 11.80 5.60
N LYS A 366 2.63 11.87 5.96
CA LYS A 366 3.70 11.90 4.98
C LYS A 366 3.97 10.49 4.47
N VAL A 367 4.11 10.38 3.17
CA VAL A 367 4.64 9.22 2.44
C VAL A 367 6.01 9.61 1.94
N LYS A 368 7.02 8.77 2.18
CA LYS A 368 8.36 8.91 1.64
C LYS A 368 8.52 7.96 0.46
N VAL A 369 9.16 8.48 -0.58
CA VAL A 369 9.57 7.74 -1.77
C VAL A 369 11.08 7.75 -1.81
N LEU A 370 11.69 6.58 -1.63
CA LEU A 370 13.13 6.36 -1.75
C LEU A 370 13.41 5.65 -3.07
N VAL A 371 14.25 6.25 -3.90
CA VAL A 371 14.69 5.67 -5.17
C VAL A 371 16.21 5.62 -5.22
N GLY A 372 16.72 4.64 -5.97
CA GLY A 372 18.14 4.53 -6.30
C GLY A 372 18.34 3.74 -7.58
N ARG A 373 19.44 4.00 -8.27
CA ARG A 373 19.77 3.34 -9.54
C ARG A 373 21.01 2.47 -9.39
N LYS A 374 21.02 1.29 -10.00
CA LYS A 374 22.23 0.48 -10.07
C LYS A 374 23.22 1.11 -11.06
N PRO A 375 24.51 1.28 -10.71
CA PRO A 375 25.52 1.80 -11.64
C PRO A 375 25.64 0.98 -12.93
N GLY A 376 26.00 1.67 -14.01
CA GLY A 376 26.08 1.12 -15.36
C GLY A 376 24.80 1.34 -16.16
N GLY A 377 24.78 0.93 -17.43
CA GLY A 377 23.73 1.30 -18.39
C GLY A 377 24.09 2.55 -19.21
N ASP A 378 23.47 2.70 -20.39
CA ASP A 378 23.76 3.81 -21.30
C ASP A 378 23.30 5.13 -20.66
N ALA A 379 24.24 6.07 -20.51
CA ALA A 379 24.03 7.38 -19.91
C ALA A 379 23.38 8.36 -20.91
N GLU A 380 22.15 8.07 -21.35
CA GLU A 380 21.37 9.02 -22.17
C GLU A 380 20.44 9.93 -21.34
N ASP A 381 20.41 9.79 -20.01
CA ASP A 381 19.37 10.34 -19.13
C ASP A 381 19.80 11.55 -18.28
N GLU A 382 20.18 12.67 -18.90
CA GLU A 382 20.34 13.95 -18.15
C GLU A 382 19.68 15.18 -18.77
N ASN A 383 18.89 15.08 -19.84
CA ASN A 383 18.23 16.27 -20.40
C ASN A 383 16.77 15.98 -20.77
N GLU A 384 15.82 16.16 -19.83
CA GLU A 384 14.47 16.63 -20.20
C GLU A 384 13.54 17.08 -19.05
N ASP A 385 13.86 16.87 -17.76
CA ASP A 385 12.88 17.14 -16.67
C ASP A 385 13.22 18.32 -15.72
N GLU A 386 13.82 19.41 -16.21
CA GLU A 386 14.06 20.60 -15.36
C GLU A 386 12.84 21.55 -15.19
N ASP A 387 11.68 21.30 -15.81
CA ASP A 387 10.64 22.35 -15.94
C ASP A 387 9.27 22.15 -15.24
N ASP A 388 9.00 21.09 -14.45
CA ASP A 388 7.65 20.89 -13.87
C ASP A 388 7.51 20.85 -12.33
N ASP A 389 8.60 20.87 -11.54
CA ASP A 389 8.50 20.88 -10.06
C ASP A 389 8.47 22.31 -9.48
N ALA A 390 7.58 23.17 -10.02
CA ALA A 390 7.39 24.55 -9.54
C ALA A 390 5.97 24.85 -9.08
N ASP A 391 5.35 23.99 -8.25
CA ASP A 391 4.34 24.44 -7.27
C ASP A 391 4.03 23.34 -6.24
N GLN A 392 4.63 23.44 -5.04
CA GLN A 392 3.99 23.25 -3.72
C GLN A 392 5.07 23.28 -2.63
N GLY A 393 4.87 24.16 -1.65
CA GLY A 393 5.89 24.64 -0.72
C GLY A 393 6.68 23.56 0.03
N ASP A 394 8.00 23.65 -0.09
CA ASP A 394 8.97 23.01 0.79
C ASP A 394 8.88 23.61 2.20
N ASP A 395 8.37 22.85 3.16
CA ASP A 395 8.73 23.04 4.56
C ASP A 395 10.12 22.42 4.75
N ALA A 396 11.13 23.28 4.86
CA ALA A 396 12.50 22.90 5.14
C ALA A 396 12.59 22.26 6.54
N ASP A 397 12.90 20.96 6.58
CA ASP A 397 13.29 20.25 7.80
C ASP A 397 14.64 20.82 8.30
N GLN A 398 14.60 21.52 9.44
CA GLN A 398 15.77 21.75 10.29
C GLN A 398 15.78 20.66 11.36
N ASP A 399 16.55 19.60 11.12
CA ASP A 399 16.93 18.65 12.16
C ASP A 399 18.01 19.30 13.04
N ASP A 400 17.63 19.70 14.26
CA ASP A 400 18.54 20.18 15.31
C ASP A 400 18.94 19.01 16.20
N ASP A 401 19.91 18.21 15.73
CA ASP A 401 20.63 17.24 16.55
C ASP A 401 21.75 17.97 17.31
N THR A 402 21.51 18.28 18.58
CA THR A 402 22.57 18.63 19.53
C THR A 402 22.53 17.72 20.76
N ASP A 403 23.11 16.53 20.60
CA ASP A 403 23.68 15.78 21.73
C ASP A 403 24.98 16.47 22.19
N GLN A 404 24.92 17.21 23.30
CA GLN A 404 26.11 17.62 24.04
C GLN A 404 26.27 16.74 25.28
N ASP A 405 27.23 15.82 25.15
CA ASP A 405 27.83 15.01 26.21
C ASP A 405 28.55 15.92 27.22
N ASP A 406 27.97 16.06 28.42
CA ASP A 406 28.50 16.90 29.50
C ASP A 406 29.35 16.04 30.44
N THR A 407 30.61 15.80 30.07
CA THR A 407 31.64 15.30 30.99
C THR A 407 32.60 16.44 31.37
N ARG A 408 32.31 17.10 32.49
CA ARG A 408 33.27 18.00 33.16
C ARG A 408 33.73 17.39 34.49
N MET A 409 34.95 16.86 34.49
CA MET A 409 35.69 16.47 35.68
C MET A 409 36.09 17.72 36.47
N ASP A 410 35.57 17.83 37.70
CA ASP A 410 36.06 18.81 38.68
C ASP A 410 37.36 18.31 39.32
N VAL A 411 38.45 19.03 39.05
CA VAL A 411 39.72 18.92 39.79
C VAL A 411 39.87 20.20 40.61
N ASN A 412 39.44 20.15 41.87
CA ASN A 412 39.72 21.20 42.85
C ASN A 412 41.08 20.93 43.52
N GLY A 413 42.06 21.77 43.20
CA GLY A 413 43.28 21.97 43.99
C GLY A 413 43.22 23.32 44.71
N GLU A 414 43.29 23.25 46.04
CA GLU A 414 43.98 24.12 47.03
C GLU A 414 44.49 25.50 46.56
N GLU A 415 44.40 26.61 47.31
CA GLU A 415 44.89 26.80 48.69
C GLU A 415 44.63 28.25 49.19
N THR A 416 44.74 28.47 50.51
CA THR A 416 44.98 29.74 51.27
C THR A 416 43.80 30.75 51.39
N VAL A 417 43.41 31.29 52.55
CA VAL A 417 44.02 31.59 53.88
C VAL A 417 42.99 31.40 55.00
#